data_AF-A0A836QI42-F1
#
_entry.id   AF-A0A836QI42-F1
#
_cell.length_a   1.000
_cell.length_b   1.000
_cell.length_c   1.000
_cell.angle_alpha   90.00
_cell.angle_beta   90.00
_cell.angle_gamma   90.00
#
_symmetry.space_group_name_H-M   'P 1'
#
loop_
_entity.id
_entity.type
_entity.pdbx_description
1 polymer ?
#
loop_
_entity_poly.entity_id
_entity_poly.type
_entity_poly.pdbx_seq_one_letter_code
_entity_poly.pdbx_strand_id
1 'polypeptide(L)'
;LGTTLPAESPVAWSSFQTGCNPGKHRIFDFLVPDRRVMRPQLCSRIGSPGRVLRLGKYRIPLGKPRSSSGRRSKPFWQILGEYGVFSSILRVPLTFPPEPFDGVLLAGTCLPDLKGSQGTYFYYTSDPRERDRELTSGVQLPLQLTKGGARGSLSGPDNPLVENGQRELTVDFELHLAGSPAGAAELSIGRRRWLLRLGEYSPWIRLVFKPGLGIKLRGLCRFLLLEAHPHLRLYITPLQLDPERPALPISHPSIYSTYLAKSRDVFATLGVAEDTSALNEGVIDEDAFLSQCQLIHEEREQMFFDALNKTPRGAVVCVFDITDRVQHMFLRCMDGDRHPANRGREWQRHRHVVRDLYCQMDELLGRVLDRIGDDELLMVMSDHGFKQFRRGVNLNTWLRRKG
;
A
#
# COMPACT_ATOMS: atom_id res chain seq x y z
N LEU A 1 -14.60 -9.20 26.50
CA LEU A 1 -13.81 -9.78 25.39
C LEU A 1 -12.34 -9.48 25.65
N GLY A 2 -11.47 -10.50 25.67
CA GLY A 2 -10.03 -10.32 25.86
C GLY A 2 -9.31 -10.12 24.51
N THR A 3 -8.17 -9.43 24.53
CA THR A 3 -7.28 -9.30 23.35
C THR A 3 -6.55 -10.63 23.07
N THR A 4 -5.96 -10.77 21.88
CA THR A 4 -5.09 -11.91 21.57
C THR A 4 -3.79 -11.84 22.36
N LEU A 5 -3.15 -12.99 22.58
CA LEU A 5 -1.81 -13.07 23.14
C LEU A 5 -0.88 -13.76 22.13
N PRO A 6 0.05 -13.02 21.47
CA PRO A 6 0.38 -11.61 21.69
C PRO A 6 -0.66 -10.63 21.10
N ALA A 7 -0.67 -9.40 21.62
CA ALA A 7 -1.62 -8.34 21.27
C ALA A 7 -1.13 -7.54 20.03
N GLU A 8 -0.96 -8.26 18.92
CA GLU A 8 -0.43 -7.73 17.66
C GLU A 8 -1.49 -7.79 16.56
N SER A 9 -1.59 -6.76 15.71
CA SER A 9 -2.53 -6.68 14.57
C SER A 9 -2.57 -7.96 13.71
N PRO A 10 -1.45 -8.54 13.22
CA PRO A 10 -1.48 -9.74 12.38
C PRO A 10 -2.04 -10.96 13.12
N VAL A 11 -1.90 -10.98 14.44
CA VAL A 11 -2.38 -12.06 15.32
C VAL A 11 -3.88 -11.92 15.56
N ALA A 12 -4.33 -10.71 15.87
CA ALA A 12 -5.75 -10.37 16.00
C ALA A 12 -6.52 -10.67 14.71
N TRP A 13 -6.03 -10.20 13.56
CA TRP A 13 -6.65 -10.50 12.26
C TRP A 13 -6.67 -11.99 11.95
N SER A 14 -5.60 -12.73 12.25
CA SER A 14 -5.58 -14.18 12.02
C SER A 14 -6.55 -14.94 12.94
N SER A 15 -6.65 -14.51 14.20
CA SER A 15 -7.58 -15.09 15.17
C SER A 15 -9.03 -14.82 14.76
N PHE A 16 -9.35 -13.59 14.34
CA PHE A 16 -10.66 -13.25 13.77
C PHE A 16 -11.01 -14.12 12.56
N GLN A 17 -10.08 -14.21 11.60
CA GLN A 17 -10.31 -14.94 10.37
C GLN A 17 -10.60 -16.42 10.65
N THR A 18 -9.97 -17.03 11.66
CA THR A 18 -9.96 -18.49 11.84
C THR A 18 -10.73 -19.00 13.06
N GLY A 19 -11.15 -18.12 13.97
CA GLY A 19 -11.69 -18.48 15.29
C GLY A 19 -10.70 -19.24 16.18
N CYS A 20 -9.42 -19.28 15.81
CA CYS A 20 -8.38 -20.05 16.48
C CYS A 20 -7.39 -19.14 17.22
N ASN A 21 -6.70 -19.65 18.23
CA ASN A 21 -5.61 -18.92 18.88
C ASN A 21 -4.28 -19.01 18.08
N PRO A 22 -3.26 -18.21 18.44
CA PRO A 22 -2.00 -18.12 17.70
C PRO A 22 -1.21 -19.43 17.61
N GLY A 23 -1.32 -20.29 18.61
CA GLY A 23 -0.71 -21.63 18.58
C GLY A 23 -1.23 -22.50 17.44
N LYS A 24 -2.49 -22.30 17.02
CA LYS A 24 -3.14 -23.07 15.95
C LYS A 24 -3.01 -22.42 14.57
N HIS A 25 -3.19 -21.10 14.46
CA HIS A 25 -3.06 -20.41 13.17
C HIS A 25 -1.61 -20.07 12.78
N ARG A 26 -0.66 -20.11 13.72
CA ARG A 26 0.80 -19.93 13.56
C ARG A 26 1.28 -18.54 13.12
N ILE A 27 0.45 -17.52 13.30
CA ILE A 27 0.87 -16.13 13.09
C ILE A 27 1.13 -15.51 14.46
N PHE A 28 2.31 -14.91 14.62
CA PHE A 28 2.75 -14.27 15.85
C PHE A 28 3.16 -12.80 15.63
N ASP A 29 3.46 -12.42 14.39
CA ASP A 29 3.89 -11.11 13.93
C ASP A 29 3.82 -11.10 12.39
N PHE A 30 3.86 -9.93 11.75
CA PHE A 30 4.10 -9.76 10.32
C PHE A 30 5.50 -10.24 9.94
N LEU A 31 6.46 -10.14 10.86
CA LEU A 31 7.83 -10.60 10.68
C LEU A 31 8.08 -11.93 11.38
N VAL A 32 8.63 -12.89 10.65
CA VAL A 32 9.08 -14.18 11.18
C VAL A 32 10.58 -14.34 10.94
N PRO A 33 11.33 -15.01 11.83
CA PRO A 33 12.75 -15.25 11.59
C PRO A 33 12.91 -16.27 10.46
N ASP A 34 13.74 -15.95 9.46
CA ASP A 34 14.30 -16.98 8.60
C ASP A 34 15.37 -17.75 9.40
N ARG A 35 15.02 -18.95 9.86
CA ARG A 35 15.89 -19.76 10.73
C ARG A 35 17.19 -20.22 10.06
N ARG A 36 17.33 -20.10 8.74
CA ARG A 36 18.56 -20.47 8.03
C ARG A 36 19.60 -19.35 8.06
N VAL A 37 19.14 -18.10 7.92
CA VAL A 37 20.01 -16.92 7.81
C VAL A 37 19.87 -15.94 8.98
N MET A 38 18.96 -16.23 9.92
CA MET A 38 18.66 -15.43 11.10
C MET A 38 18.30 -13.97 10.79
N ARG A 39 17.62 -13.73 9.65
CA ARG A 39 17.12 -12.41 9.24
C ARG A 39 15.59 -12.36 9.35
N PRO A 40 15.00 -11.18 9.63
CA PRO A 40 13.56 -11.01 9.57
C PRO A 40 13.07 -11.19 8.12
N GLN A 41 11.92 -11.83 7.96
CA GLN A 41 11.20 -11.95 6.70
C GLN A 41 9.70 -11.83 6.96
N LEU A 42 8.92 -11.46 5.95
CA LEU A 42 7.46 -11.42 6.08
C LEU A 42 6.86 -12.81 6.31
N CYS A 43 5.75 -12.85 7.05
CA CYS A 43 4.97 -14.06 7.28
C CYS A 43 4.36 -14.62 5.98
N SER A 44 4.19 -13.79 4.96
CA SER A 44 3.87 -14.20 3.59
C SER A 44 5.12 -14.14 2.71
N ARG A 45 5.39 -15.21 1.94
CA ARG A 45 6.61 -15.34 1.14
C ARG A 45 6.29 -15.32 -0.34
N ILE A 46 7.18 -14.71 -1.12
CA ILE A 46 7.24 -14.84 -2.57
C ILE A 46 8.54 -15.54 -2.93
N GLY A 47 8.42 -16.69 -3.56
CA GLY A 47 9.53 -17.48 -4.06
C GLY A 47 9.71 -17.32 -5.57
N SER A 48 10.83 -17.85 -6.06
CA SER A 48 11.18 -17.83 -7.48
C SER A 48 10.14 -18.56 -8.35
N PRO A 49 10.03 -18.20 -9.64
CA PRO A 49 9.28 -18.97 -10.63
C PRO A 49 9.68 -20.44 -10.62
N GLY A 50 8.69 -21.34 -10.65
CA GLY A 50 8.94 -22.78 -10.53
C GLY A 50 9.68 -23.41 -11.72
N ARG A 51 9.62 -22.80 -12.91
CA ARG A 51 10.33 -23.24 -14.12
C ARG A 51 10.90 -22.05 -14.86
N VAL A 52 12.13 -22.22 -15.37
CA VAL A 52 12.88 -21.19 -16.06
C VAL A 52 13.61 -21.82 -17.25
N LEU A 53 13.44 -21.26 -18.43
CA LEU A 53 14.21 -21.63 -19.62
C LEU A 53 15.47 -20.77 -19.69
N ARG A 54 16.64 -21.41 -19.80
CA ARG A 54 17.91 -20.71 -20.02
C ARG A 54 18.23 -20.77 -21.51
N LEU A 55 18.32 -19.61 -22.18
CA LEU A 55 18.68 -19.49 -23.59
C LEU A 55 19.77 -18.42 -23.76
N GLY A 56 21.02 -18.86 -23.86
CA GLY A 56 22.17 -17.96 -23.86
C GLY A 56 22.19 -17.09 -22.59
N LYS A 57 22.26 -15.77 -22.75
CA LYS A 57 22.20 -14.80 -21.64
C LYS A 57 20.80 -14.60 -21.05
N TYR A 58 19.76 -15.16 -21.67
CA TYR A 58 18.38 -14.96 -21.25
C TYR A 58 17.91 -16.05 -20.30
N ARG A 59 17.27 -15.61 -19.22
CA ARG A 59 16.61 -16.44 -18.21
C ARG A 59 15.11 -16.21 -18.28
N ILE A 60 14.39 -17.00 -19.06
CA ILE A 60 12.96 -16.76 -19.34
C ILE A 60 12.11 -17.50 -18.30
N PRO A 61 11.34 -16.80 -17.43
CA PRO A 61 10.42 -17.46 -16.52
C PRO A 61 9.27 -18.11 -17.28
N LEU A 62 9.04 -19.41 -17.07
CA LEU A 62 7.95 -20.17 -17.70
C LEU A 62 6.69 -20.24 -16.82
N GLY A 63 6.60 -19.42 -15.78
CA GLY A 63 5.47 -19.39 -14.86
C GLY A 63 5.55 -18.23 -13.88
N LYS A 64 4.46 -18.02 -13.13
CA LYS A 64 4.39 -16.99 -12.09
C LYS A 64 5.26 -17.37 -10.87
N PRO A 65 5.75 -16.38 -10.10
CA PRO A 65 6.35 -16.61 -8.79
C PRO A 65 5.41 -17.43 -7.89
N ARG A 66 5.96 -18.37 -7.11
CA ARG A 66 5.18 -19.11 -6.10
C ARG A 66 5.10 -18.29 -4.84
N SER A 67 3.89 -18.01 -4.36
CA SER A 67 3.67 -17.32 -3.08
C SER A 67 3.09 -18.29 -2.05
N SER A 68 3.39 -18.07 -0.76
CA SER A 68 2.82 -18.84 0.34
C SER A 68 2.45 -17.95 1.53
N SER A 69 1.36 -18.31 2.21
CA SER A 69 0.97 -17.70 3.48
C SER A 69 1.58 -18.46 4.66
N GLY A 70 1.93 -17.72 5.72
CA GLY A 70 2.38 -18.29 6.98
C GLY A 70 1.25 -18.92 7.80
N ARG A 71 -0.01 -18.52 7.54
CA ARG A 71 -1.18 -19.00 8.27
C ARG A 71 -1.46 -20.46 7.95
N ARG A 72 -1.75 -21.27 8.99
CA ARG A 72 -2.04 -22.72 8.88
C ARG A 72 -3.43 -23.13 9.35
N SER A 73 -4.34 -22.18 9.46
CA SER A 73 -5.74 -22.43 9.84
C SER A 73 -6.68 -21.89 8.79
N LYS A 74 -7.84 -22.53 8.71
CA LYS A 74 -8.88 -22.25 7.73
C LYS A 74 -9.67 -20.99 8.12
N PRO A 75 -9.80 -19.98 7.25
CA PRO A 75 -10.63 -18.82 7.54
C PRO A 75 -12.12 -19.15 7.43
N PHE A 76 -12.97 -18.42 8.15
CA PHE A 76 -14.40 -18.72 8.24
C PHE A 76 -15.13 -18.61 6.89
N TRP A 77 -14.71 -17.74 5.97
CA TRP A 77 -15.31 -17.66 4.63
C TRP A 77 -15.06 -18.91 3.76
N GLN A 78 -13.96 -19.64 3.99
CA GLN A 78 -13.79 -20.95 3.37
C GLN A 78 -14.72 -21.99 3.99
N ILE A 79 -15.09 -21.84 5.27
CA ILE A 79 -16.09 -22.70 5.91
C ILE A 79 -17.46 -22.37 5.32
N LEU A 80 -17.84 -21.08 5.26
CA LEU A 80 -19.07 -20.62 4.62
C LEU A 80 -19.22 -21.15 3.19
N GLY A 81 -18.16 -21.09 2.39
CA GLY A 81 -18.16 -21.64 1.02
C GLY A 81 -18.50 -23.13 0.96
N GLU A 82 -17.95 -23.96 1.86
CA GLU A 82 -18.26 -25.40 1.93
C GLU A 82 -19.74 -25.68 2.27
N TYR A 83 -20.42 -24.74 2.93
CA TYR A 83 -21.85 -24.80 3.22
C TYR A 83 -22.69 -24.04 2.18
N GLY A 84 -22.11 -23.66 1.04
CA GLY A 84 -22.81 -22.99 -0.05
C GLY A 84 -23.10 -21.49 0.19
N VAL A 85 -22.44 -20.87 1.17
CA VAL A 85 -22.59 -19.44 1.47
C VAL A 85 -21.46 -18.66 0.79
N PHE A 86 -21.82 -17.93 -0.28
CA PHE A 86 -20.89 -17.08 -1.02
C PHE A 86 -20.34 -15.95 -0.13
N SER A 87 -19.05 -15.63 -0.27
CA SER A 87 -18.46 -14.47 0.44
C SER A 87 -17.64 -13.55 -0.46
N SER A 88 -17.78 -12.24 -0.24
CA SER A 88 -16.96 -11.19 -0.84
C SER A 88 -15.98 -10.63 0.21
N ILE A 89 -14.68 -10.89 0.04
CA ILE A 89 -13.62 -10.57 1.00
C ILE A 89 -12.73 -9.47 0.42
N LEU A 90 -12.81 -8.28 0.99
CA LEU A 90 -12.10 -7.10 0.51
C LEU A 90 -11.03 -6.68 1.53
N ARG A 91 -9.77 -6.85 1.13
CA ARG A 91 -8.62 -6.20 1.77
C ARG A 91 -8.40 -6.57 3.24
N VAL A 92 -8.96 -7.69 3.68
CA VAL A 92 -8.70 -8.24 5.00
C VAL A 92 -7.20 -8.55 5.13
N PRO A 93 -6.51 -8.11 6.20
CA PRO A 93 -5.08 -8.36 6.38
C PRO A 93 -4.73 -9.86 6.36
N LEU A 94 -3.51 -10.18 5.92
CA LEU A 94 -2.99 -11.56 5.81
C LEU A 94 -3.77 -12.49 4.87
N THR A 95 -4.36 -11.91 3.84
CA THR A 95 -4.99 -12.63 2.73
C THR A 95 -4.11 -12.69 1.48
N PHE A 96 -2.84 -12.26 1.56
CA PHE A 96 -1.85 -12.48 0.50
C PHE A 96 -0.96 -13.70 0.82
N PRO A 97 -0.77 -14.64 -0.13
CA PRO A 97 -1.49 -14.74 -1.40
C PRO A 97 -2.97 -15.13 -1.22
N PRO A 98 -3.85 -14.72 -2.16
CA PRO A 98 -5.27 -15.02 -2.09
C PRO A 98 -5.49 -16.54 -2.17
N GLU A 99 -6.21 -17.08 -1.20
CA GLU A 99 -6.56 -18.49 -1.14
C GLU A 99 -7.85 -18.77 -1.94
N PRO A 100 -7.95 -19.91 -2.63
CA PRO A 100 -9.17 -20.28 -3.35
C PRO A 100 -10.29 -20.69 -2.37
N PHE A 101 -11.52 -20.28 -2.68
CA PHE A 101 -12.75 -20.66 -2.01
C PHE A 101 -13.97 -20.29 -2.88
N ASP A 102 -15.18 -20.66 -2.45
CA ASP A 102 -16.43 -20.32 -3.15
C ASP A 102 -16.86 -18.87 -2.85
N GLY A 103 -16.16 -17.94 -3.50
CA GLY A 103 -16.38 -16.51 -3.35
C GLY A 103 -15.36 -15.67 -4.11
N VAL A 104 -15.30 -14.39 -3.76
CA VAL A 104 -14.34 -13.42 -4.32
C VAL A 104 -13.48 -12.81 -3.22
N LEU A 105 -12.20 -12.61 -3.50
CA LEU A 105 -11.24 -12.03 -2.56
C LEU A 105 -10.30 -11.08 -3.28
N LEU A 106 -10.12 -9.88 -2.71
CA LEU A 106 -9.04 -8.96 -3.02
C LEU A 106 -8.07 -8.93 -1.84
N ALA A 107 -6.80 -9.28 -2.07
CA ALA A 107 -5.81 -9.45 -1.01
C ALA A 107 -5.46 -8.12 -0.33
N GLY A 108 -5.29 -8.16 1.00
CA GLY A 108 -4.90 -7.04 1.85
C GLY A 108 -3.39 -7.03 2.19
N THR A 109 -3.09 -6.61 3.43
CA THR A 109 -1.72 -6.44 3.97
C THR A 109 -0.80 -7.65 3.69
N CYS A 110 0.50 -7.36 3.51
CA CYS A 110 1.59 -8.25 3.04
C CYS A 110 1.65 -8.49 1.53
N LEU A 111 0.72 -7.93 0.75
CA LEU A 111 0.90 -7.79 -0.70
C LEU A 111 1.97 -6.72 -0.97
N PRO A 112 3.12 -7.04 -1.60
CA PRO A 112 4.16 -6.06 -1.89
C PRO A 112 3.82 -5.17 -3.10
N ASP A 113 4.67 -4.17 -3.31
CA ASP A 113 4.68 -3.36 -4.54
C ASP A 113 5.27 -4.15 -5.72
N LEU A 114 5.30 -3.54 -6.91
CA LEU A 114 5.85 -4.15 -8.12
C LEU A 114 7.35 -4.47 -8.00
N LYS A 115 8.10 -3.74 -7.16
CA LYS A 115 9.53 -3.99 -6.89
C LYS A 115 9.74 -5.10 -5.85
N GLY A 116 8.68 -5.59 -5.22
CA GLY A 116 8.75 -6.59 -4.15
C GLY A 116 8.99 -6.01 -2.76
N SER A 117 8.97 -4.68 -2.61
CA SER A 117 9.11 -3.98 -1.33
C SER A 117 7.77 -3.87 -0.58
N GLN A 118 7.79 -3.33 0.64
CA GLN A 118 6.58 -2.98 1.41
C GLN A 118 6.27 -1.48 1.34
N GLY A 119 6.37 -0.88 0.15
CA GLY A 119 5.99 0.52 -0.08
C GLY A 119 7.16 1.49 -0.24
N THR A 120 8.16 1.13 -1.04
CA THR A 120 9.24 2.06 -1.41
C THR A 120 8.71 3.14 -2.32
N TYR A 121 8.73 4.38 -1.84
CA TYR A 121 8.38 5.58 -2.60
C TYR A 121 9.61 6.21 -3.24
N PHE A 122 9.38 7.18 -4.14
CA PHE A 122 10.46 7.89 -4.81
C PHE A 122 10.38 9.38 -4.57
N TYR A 123 11.51 9.96 -4.22
CA TYR A 123 11.65 11.39 -4.04
C TYR A 123 12.67 11.95 -5.02
N TYR A 124 12.26 12.96 -5.77
CA TYR A 124 13.06 13.59 -6.80
C TYR A 124 13.27 15.04 -6.44
N THR A 125 14.52 15.48 -6.45
CA THR A 125 14.86 16.87 -6.12
C THR A 125 15.95 17.42 -7.04
N SER A 126 15.83 18.70 -7.37
CA SER A 126 16.90 19.49 -8.00
C SER A 126 17.68 20.34 -6.99
N ASP A 127 17.34 20.27 -5.69
CA ASP A 127 18.02 21.02 -4.64
C ASP A 127 19.37 20.34 -4.30
N PRO A 128 20.52 20.99 -4.57
CA PRO A 128 21.83 20.39 -4.31
C PRO A 128 22.08 20.14 -2.81
N ARG A 129 21.38 20.84 -1.91
CA ARG A 129 21.55 20.70 -0.46
C ARG A 129 20.96 19.40 0.08
N GLU A 130 20.06 18.77 -0.67
CA GLU A 130 19.42 17.53 -0.24
C GLU A 130 20.10 16.27 -0.78
N ARG A 131 21.12 16.40 -1.64
CA ARG A 131 21.72 15.30 -2.39
C ARG A 131 22.15 14.08 -1.55
N ASP A 132 22.53 14.31 -0.30
CA ASP A 132 23.04 13.29 0.63
C ASP A 132 22.03 12.94 1.75
N ARG A 133 20.75 13.28 1.59
CA ARG A 133 19.70 12.89 2.54
C ARG A 133 19.50 11.39 2.50
N GLU A 134 19.81 10.73 3.61
CA GLU A 134 19.51 9.31 3.80
C GLU A 134 18.01 9.11 4.08
N LEU A 135 17.36 8.32 3.23
CA LEU A 135 15.99 7.84 3.45
C LEU A 135 16.06 6.36 3.86
N THR A 136 15.25 5.97 4.84
CA THR A 136 15.20 4.59 5.33
C THR A 136 14.25 3.75 4.48
N SER A 137 13.12 4.32 4.05
CA SER A 137 12.07 3.61 3.31
C SER A 137 11.97 4.01 1.83
N GLY A 138 12.19 5.29 1.54
CA GLY A 138 12.15 5.84 0.19
C GLY A 138 13.47 5.77 -0.55
N VAL A 139 13.44 6.08 -1.84
CA VAL A 139 14.62 6.27 -2.68
C VAL A 139 14.66 7.71 -3.16
N GLN A 140 15.76 8.40 -2.86
CA GLN A 140 16.02 9.72 -3.41
C GLN A 140 16.79 9.63 -4.73
N LEU A 141 16.32 10.35 -5.74
CA LEU A 141 16.88 10.36 -7.09
C LEU A 141 17.04 11.81 -7.59
N PRO A 142 18.10 12.12 -8.35
CA PRO A 142 18.30 13.47 -8.86
C PRO A 142 17.36 13.78 -10.02
N LEU A 143 16.94 15.05 -10.12
CA LEU A 143 16.35 15.62 -11.33
C LEU A 143 17.41 16.30 -12.19
N GLN A 144 17.45 15.94 -13.47
CA GLN A 144 18.32 16.61 -14.44
C GLN A 144 17.60 17.83 -14.98
N LEU A 145 18.04 19.03 -14.58
CA LEU A 145 17.46 20.28 -15.06
C LEU A 145 17.66 20.44 -16.58
N THR A 146 16.64 20.95 -17.25
CA THR A 146 16.64 21.28 -18.68
C THR A 146 16.25 22.75 -18.89
N LYS A 147 16.37 23.28 -20.11
CA LYS A 147 16.07 24.69 -20.42
C LYS A 147 14.63 25.12 -20.07
N GLY A 148 13.69 24.20 -19.87
CA GLY A 148 12.28 24.50 -19.57
C GLY A 148 11.66 23.65 -18.47
N GLY A 149 12.45 22.95 -17.66
CA GLY A 149 11.97 22.07 -16.59
C GLY A 149 13.01 21.06 -16.16
N ALA A 150 12.66 19.77 -16.11
CA ALA A 150 13.58 18.70 -15.70
C ALA A 150 13.26 17.35 -16.36
N ARG A 151 14.23 16.43 -16.32
CA ARG A 151 14.07 15.02 -16.70
C ARG A 151 14.42 14.13 -15.51
N GLY A 152 13.66 13.06 -15.34
CA GLY A 152 13.94 12.01 -14.37
C GLY A 152 13.79 10.62 -14.98
N SER A 153 14.27 9.61 -14.26
CA SER A 153 14.09 8.22 -14.61
C SER A 153 13.55 7.48 -13.39
N LEU A 154 12.43 6.77 -13.58
CA LEU A 154 11.75 6.02 -12.54
C LEU A 154 12.20 4.56 -12.56
N SER A 155 12.80 4.14 -11.44
CA SER A 155 13.22 2.76 -11.22
C SER A 155 12.01 1.85 -10.98
N GLY A 156 11.97 0.75 -11.72
CA GLY A 156 10.95 -0.30 -11.66
C GLY A 156 11.49 -1.61 -11.07
N PRO A 157 10.83 -2.74 -11.38
CA PRO A 157 11.28 -4.05 -10.93
C PRO A 157 12.57 -4.48 -11.63
N ASP A 158 13.26 -5.45 -11.02
CA ASP A 158 14.39 -6.14 -11.63
C ASP A 158 14.01 -6.77 -12.97
N ASN A 159 14.94 -6.77 -13.93
CA ASN A 159 14.73 -7.47 -15.19
C ASN A 159 14.73 -9.00 -14.97
N PRO A 160 13.59 -9.70 -15.15
CA PRO A 160 13.54 -11.13 -14.90
C PRO A 160 14.31 -11.96 -15.93
N LEU A 161 14.72 -11.36 -17.06
CA LEU A 161 15.34 -12.05 -18.20
C LEU A 161 16.86 -12.18 -18.10
N VAL A 162 17.55 -11.63 -17.10
CA VAL A 162 19.02 -11.60 -17.05
C VAL A 162 19.52 -12.33 -15.80
N GLU A 163 20.54 -13.19 -15.94
CA GLU A 163 21.23 -13.82 -14.80
C GLU A 163 22.19 -12.79 -14.16
N ASN A 164 22.23 -12.71 -12.82
CA ASN A 164 22.99 -11.73 -12.00
C ASN A 164 22.39 -10.32 -11.80
N GLY A 165 21.07 -10.14 -11.89
CA GLY A 165 20.32 -9.20 -11.03
C GLY A 165 20.77 -7.73 -10.96
N GLN A 166 21.28 -7.10 -12.02
CA GLN A 166 21.77 -5.71 -11.95
C GLN A 166 21.26 -4.79 -13.06
N ARG A 167 20.03 -4.99 -13.53
CA ARG A 167 19.38 -3.92 -14.29
C ARG A 167 17.92 -3.84 -13.92
N GLU A 168 17.64 -2.97 -12.96
CA GLU A 168 16.30 -2.43 -12.74
C GLU A 168 15.80 -1.87 -14.08
N LEU A 169 14.56 -2.18 -14.40
CA LEU A 169 13.91 -1.57 -15.55
C LEU A 169 13.58 -0.12 -15.20
N THR A 170 13.74 0.79 -16.16
CA THR A 170 13.42 2.19 -15.93
C THR A 170 12.37 2.71 -16.90
N VAL A 171 11.67 3.75 -16.49
CA VAL A 171 10.79 4.56 -17.35
C VAL A 171 11.19 6.02 -17.19
N ASP A 172 11.59 6.65 -18.29
CA ASP A 172 11.94 8.06 -18.28
C ASP A 172 10.70 8.94 -18.30
N PHE A 173 10.78 10.09 -17.62
CA PHE A 173 9.76 11.11 -17.62
C PHE A 173 10.38 12.50 -17.72
N GLU A 174 9.60 13.45 -18.22
CA GLU A 174 9.97 14.86 -18.32
C GLU A 174 8.93 15.73 -17.61
N LEU A 175 9.40 16.80 -16.97
CA LEU A 175 8.60 17.85 -16.39
C LEU A 175 8.85 19.12 -17.20
N HIS A 176 7.78 19.74 -17.70
CA HIS A 176 7.82 21.01 -18.41
C HIS A 176 7.14 22.10 -17.58
N LEU A 177 7.93 23.06 -17.11
CA LEU A 177 7.45 24.23 -16.37
C LEU A 177 7.05 25.36 -17.33
N ALA A 178 7.79 25.51 -18.43
CA ALA A 178 7.53 26.54 -19.42
C ALA A 178 6.15 26.33 -20.08
N GLY A 179 5.27 27.33 -19.97
CA GLY A 179 3.91 27.28 -20.50
C GLY A 179 2.88 26.64 -19.57
N SER A 180 3.27 26.14 -18.39
CA SER A 180 2.34 25.68 -17.37
C SER A 180 1.80 26.86 -16.54
N PRO A 181 0.58 26.75 -15.96
CA PRO A 181 0.10 27.70 -14.97
C PRO A 181 1.08 27.85 -13.79
N ALA A 182 1.03 29.00 -13.10
CA ALA A 182 1.84 29.21 -11.90
C ALA A 182 1.62 28.09 -10.88
N GLY A 183 2.71 27.51 -10.35
CA GLY A 183 2.64 26.38 -9.43
C GLY A 183 2.26 25.04 -10.06
N ALA A 184 2.41 24.89 -11.38
CA ALA A 184 2.13 23.64 -12.07
C ALA A 184 3.29 23.21 -13.00
N ALA A 185 3.31 21.93 -13.34
CA ALA A 185 4.24 21.34 -14.31
C ALA A 185 3.51 20.32 -15.19
N GLU A 186 3.81 20.30 -16.49
CA GLU A 186 3.33 19.23 -17.38
C GLU A 186 4.29 18.03 -17.27
N LEU A 187 3.77 16.90 -16.79
CA LEU A 187 4.46 15.61 -16.76
C LEU A 187 4.26 14.89 -18.09
N SER A 188 5.35 14.54 -18.76
CA SER A 188 5.37 13.74 -19.98
C SER A 188 5.98 12.37 -19.72
N ILE A 189 5.25 11.30 -20.06
CA ILE A 189 5.77 9.92 -20.08
C ILE A 189 5.46 9.30 -21.43
N GLY A 190 6.51 9.11 -22.25
CA GLY A 190 6.35 8.70 -23.64
C GLY A 190 5.55 9.74 -24.45
N ARG A 191 4.35 9.37 -24.91
CA ARG A 191 3.47 10.26 -25.69
C ARG A 191 2.32 10.86 -24.88
N ARG A 192 2.20 10.47 -23.60
CA ARG A 192 1.11 10.90 -22.72
C ARG A 192 1.59 12.05 -21.84
N ARG A 193 0.66 12.95 -21.53
CA ARG A 193 0.93 14.17 -20.77
C ARG A 193 -0.13 14.34 -19.69
N TRP A 194 0.28 14.86 -18.53
CA TRP A 194 -0.59 15.15 -17.40
C TRP A 194 -0.17 16.49 -16.78
N LEU A 195 -1.14 17.31 -16.37
CA LEU A 195 -0.86 18.51 -15.60
C LEU A 195 -0.73 18.13 -14.13
N LEU A 196 0.43 18.42 -13.54
CA LEU A 196 0.66 18.31 -12.10
C LEU A 196 0.49 19.70 -11.47
N ARG A 197 -0.41 19.81 -10.48
CA ARG A 197 -0.56 21.02 -9.67
C ARG A 197 0.15 20.83 -8.35
N LEU A 198 0.70 21.91 -7.81
CA LEU A 198 1.39 21.91 -6.51
C LEU A 198 0.46 21.35 -5.42
N GLY A 199 0.93 20.35 -4.68
CA GLY A 199 0.18 19.75 -3.57
C GLY A 199 -0.97 18.82 -3.99
N GLU A 200 -1.21 18.61 -5.28
CA GLU A 200 -2.27 17.72 -5.77
C GLU A 200 -1.69 16.44 -6.39
N TYR A 201 -2.26 15.31 -6.01
CA TYR A 201 -1.91 14.03 -6.64
C TYR A 201 -2.45 13.93 -8.06
N SER A 202 -1.63 13.41 -8.96
CA SER A 202 -2.11 12.96 -10.27
C SER A 202 -3.13 11.83 -10.11
N PRO A 203 -3.96 11.57 -11.15
CA PRO A 203 -4.63 10.28 -11.30
C PRO A 203 -3.62 9.12 -11.27
N TRP A 204 -4.11 7.88 -11.16
CA TRP A 204 -3.24 6.71 -11.33
C TRP A 204 -2.63 6.69 -12.74
N ILE A 205 -1.30 6.75 -12.82
CA ILE A 205 -0.57 6.70 -14.08
C ILE A 205 -0.02 5.29 -14.27
N ARG A 206 -0.44 4.65 -15.36
CA ARG A 206 0.02 3.30 -15.74
C ARG A 206 1.36 3.35 -16.44
N LEU A 207 2.34 2.68 -15.86
CA LEU A 207 3.70 2.55 -16.38
C LEU A 207 3.92 1.17 -17.00
N VAL A 208 4.74 1.12 -18.05
CA VAL A 208 5.07 -0.14 -18.75
C VAL A 208 6.57 -0.31 -18.83
N PHE A 209 7.08 -1.26 -18.04
CA PHE A 209 8.48 -1.67 -18.04
C PHE A 209 8.68 -2.81 -19.05
N LYS A 210 9.69 -2.69 -19.90
CA LYS A 210 9.93 -3.58 -21.05
C LYS A 210 11.24 -4.35 -20.88
N PRO A 211 11.25 -5.52 -20.22
CA PRO A 211 12.46 -6.31 -20.03
C PRO A 211 13.08 -6.86 -21.32
N GLY A 212 12.30 -7.00 -22.39
CA GLY A 212 12.69 -7.59 -23.67
C GLY A 212 11.73 -8.70 -24.12
N LEU A 213 11.97 -9.27 -25.30
CA LEU A 213 11.23 -10.43 -25.84
C LEU A 213 9.69 -10.25 -25.86
N GLY A 214 9.19 -9.02 -26.02
CA GLY A 214 7.75 -8.71 -26.01
C GLY A 214 7.08 -8.75 -24.63
N ILE A 215 7.79 -9.14 -23.57
CA ILE A 215 7.28 -9.15 -22.19
C ILE A 215 7.08 -7.70 -21.73
N LYS A 216 5.98 -7.47 -20.99
CA LYS A 216 5.61 -6.17 -20.41
C LYS A 216 5.25 -6.36 -18.95
N LEU A 217 5.93 -5.66 -18.06
CA LEU A 217 5.56 -5.53 -16.65
C LEU A 217 4.84 -4.18 -16.49
N ARG A 218 3.73 -4.18 -15.76
CA ARG A 218 2.87 -3.01 -15.61
C ARG A 218 2.70 -2.67 -14.15
N GLY A 219 2.80 -1.38 -13.85
CA GLY A 219 2.51 -0.85 -12.53
C GLY A 219 1.75 0.46 -12.60
N LEU A 220 1.28 0.91 -11.45
CA LEU A 220 0.60 2.19 -11.29
C LEU A 220 1.32 3.02 -10.23
N CYS A 221 1.37 4.34 -10.42
CA CYS A 221 1.79 5.27 -9.38
C CYS A 221 1.03 6.60 -9.53
N ARG A 222 1.02 7.40 -8.47
CA ARG A 222 0.64 8.81 -8.52
C ARG A 222 1.89 9.67 -8.36
N PHE A 223 1.86 10.83 -9.01
CA PHE A 223 2.88 11.87 -8.91
C PHE A 223 2.31 13.02 -8.09
N LEU A 224 3.15 13.65 -7.27
CA LEU A 224 2.81 14.82 -6.46
C LEU A 224 3.92 15.85 -6.63
N LEU A 225 3.58 17.00 -7.22
CA LEU A 225 4.49 18.13 -7.31
C LEU A 225 4.55 18.80 -5.93
N LEU A 226 5.72 18.75 -5.28
CA LEU A 226 5.94 19.30 -3.94
C LEU A 226 6.47 20.73 -4.00
N GLU A 227 7.27 21.04 -5.01
CA GLU A 227 7.85 22.35 -5.22
C GLU A 227 8.14 22.54 -6.70
N ALA A 228 7.81 23.71 -7.24
CA ALA A 228 8.12 24.09 -8.63
C ALA A 228 9.26 25.12 -8.72
N HIS A 229 9.49 25.90 -7.66
CA HIS A 229 10.48 26.96 -7.57
C HIS A 229 10.83 27.26 -6.09
N PRO A 230 12.10 27.59 -5.75
CA PRO A 230 13.27 27.67 -6.63
C PRO A 230 13.83 26.32 -7.06
N HIS A 231 13.47 25.24 -6.36
CA HIS A 231 13.88 23.89 -6.72
C HIS A 231 12.66 23.05 -7.13
N LEU A 232 12.89 22.10 -8.03
CA LEU A 232 11.87 21.11 -8.36
C LEU A 232 11.94 19.99 -7.35
N ARG A 233 10.80 19.71 -6.71
CA ARG A 233 10.62 18.57 -5.81
C ARG A 233 9.38 17.80 -6.22
N LEU A 234 9.53 16.49 -6.35
CA LEU A 234 8.50 15.59 -6.84
C LEU A 234 8.50 14.33 -6.00
N TYR A 235 7.32 13.96 -5.49
CA TYR A 235 7.08 12.68 -4.87
C TYR A 235 6.35 11.76 -5.83
N ILE A 236 6.70 10.47 -5.81
CA ILE A 236 5.99 9.42 -6.53
C ILE A 236 5.68 8.29 -5.55
N THR A 237 4.42 7.88 -5.52
CA THR A 237 3.96 6.78 -4.66
C THR A 237 4.70 5.48 -4.98
N PRO A 238 4.71 4.50 -4.07
CA PRO A 238 5.15 3.15 -4.39
C PRO A 238 4.46 2.57 -5.63
N LEU A 239 5.19 1.75 -6.39
CA LEU A 239 4.71 1.16 -7.64
C LEU A 239 3.68 0.07 -7.36
N GLN A 240 2.41 0.38 -7.48
CA GLN A 240 1.32 -0.59 -7.36
C GLN A 240 1.41 -1.63 -8.48
N LEU A 241 0.97 -2.86 -8.21
CA LEU A 241 0.70 -3.85 -9.26
C LEU A 241 -0.51 -3.40 -10.09
N ASP A 242 -0.46 -3.54 -11.42
CA ASP A 242 -1.59 -3.24 -12.30
C ASP A 242 -2.73 -4.28 -12.08
N PRO A 243 -3.92 -3.89 -11.56
CA PRO A 243 -4.99 -4.82 -11.23
C PRO A 243 -5.64 -5.48 -12.46
N GLU A 244 -5.49 -4.91 -13.66
CA GLU A 244 -5.96 -5.56 -14.89
C GLU A 244 -5.04 -6.68 -15.36
N ARG A 245 -3.74 -6.61 -15.06
CA ARG A 245 -2.73 -7.59 -15.45
C ARG A 245 -1.62 -7.72 -14.39
N PRO A 246 -1.96 -8.20 -13.19
CA PRO A 246 -1.04 -8.13 -12.07
C PRO A 246 0.10 -9.14 -12.21
N ALA A 247 1.31 -8.71 -11.84
CA ALA A 247 2.50 -9.57 -11.86
C ALA A 247 2.46 -10.67 -10.78
N LEU A 248 1.67 -10.45 -9.72
CA LEU A 248 1.41 -11.38 -8.62
C LEU A 248 -0.09 -11.68 -8.51
N PRO A 249 -0.50 -12.80 -7.90
CA PRO A 249 -1.91 -13.08 -7.65
C PRO A 249 -2.42 -12.14 -6.54
N ILE A 250 -3.19 -11.11 -6.90
CA ILE A 250 -3.76 -10.15 -5.95
C ILE A 250 -5.23 -10.43 -5.60
N SER A 251 -5.89 -11.32 -6.34
CA SER A 251 -7.29 -11.68 -6.11
C SER A 251 -7.60 -13.15 -6.37
N HIS A 252 -8.68 -13.64 -5.78
CA HIS A 252 -9.36 -14.90 -6.12
C HIS A 252 -10.81 -14.62 -6.51
N PRO A 253 -11.33 -15.20 -7.62
CA PRO A 253 -10.55 -15.68 -8.73
C PRO A 253 -9.63 -14.57 -9.28
N SER A 254 -8.63 -14.94 -10.07
CA SER A 254 -7.64 -13.99 -10.59
C SER A 254 -8.28 -12.85 -11.41
N ILE A 255 -9.43 -13.11 -12.05
CA ILE A 255 -10.17 -12.13 -12.84
C ILE A 255 -10.87 -11.05 -11.99
N TYR A 256 -11.06 -11.28 -10.68
CA TYR A 256 -11.82 -10.37 -9.82
C TYR A 256 -11.18 -8.98 -9.73
N SER A 257 -9.85 -8.90 -9.63
CA SER A 257 -9.12 -7.63 -9.68
C SER A 257 -9.30 -6.88 -11.00
N THR A 258 -9.32 -7.58 -12.13
CA THR A 258 -9.63 -6.99 -13.45
C THR A 258 -11.06 -6.50 -13.53
N TYR A 259 -11.99 -7.24 -12.94
CA TYR A 259 -13.39 -6.83 -12.86
C TYR A 259 -13.54 -5.52 -12.07
N LEU A 260 -12.93 -5.40 -10.89
CA LEU A 260 -12.96 -4.17 -10.09
C LEU A 260 -12.34 -2.99 -10.83
N ALA A 261 -11.20 -3.21 -11.48
CA ALA A 261 -10.51 -2.17 -12.23
C ALA A 261 -11.31 -1.65 -13.43
N LYS A 262 -12.12 -2.52 -14.06
CA LYS A 262 -12.97 -2.15 -15.20
C LYS A 262 -14.31 -1.52 -14.82
N SER A 263 -14.84 -1.84 -13.63
CA SER A 263 -16.15 -1.35 -13.20
C SER A 263 -16.12 0.04 -12.59
N ARG A 264 -14.95 0.50 -12.11
CA ARG A 264 -14.77 1.81 -11.46
C ARG A 264 -13.62 2.56 -12.13
N ASP A 265 -12.41 2.30 -11.67
CA ASP A 265 -11.13 2.71 -12.25
C ASP A 265 -10.04 1.81 -11.64
N VAL A 266 -8.80 1.95 -12.08
CA VAL A 266 -7.65 1.34 -11.42
C VAL A 266 -7.48 1.86 -9.99
N PHE A 267 -6.87 1.03 -9.13
CA PHE A 267 -6.82 1.26 -7.68
C PHE A 267 -5.50 0.81 -7.06
N ALA A 268 -5.23 1.23 -5.83
CA ALA A 268 -4.05 0.82 -5.06
C ALA A 268 -4.09 -0.68 -4.71
N THR A 269 -3.02 -1.41 -5.02
CA THR A 269 -2.93 -2.86 -4.78
C THR A 269 -1.99 -3.24 -3.64
N LEU A 270 -1.00 -2.40 -3.32
CA LEU A 270 -0.08 -2.55 -2.19
C LEU A 270 -0.85 -2.76 -0.88
N GLY A 271 -0.35 -3.65 -0.02
CA GLY A 271 -1.02 -4.03 1.21
C GLY A 271 -1.23 -2.88 2.20
N VAL A 272 -0.35 -1.87 2.17
CA VAL A 272 -0.44 -0.59 2.89
C VAL A 272 -0.03 0.49 1.89
N ALA A 273 -0.98 1.26 1.38
CA ALA A 273 -0.72 2.17 0.26
C ALA A 273 -0.51 3.63 0.71
N GLU A 274 -0.96 3.96 1.92
CA GLU A 274 -0.76 5.22 2.61
C GLU A 274 0.68 5.29 3.15
N ASP A 275 1.44 6.25 2.68
CA ASP A 275 2.88 6.33 2.85
C ASP A 275 3.25 7.08 4.13
N THR A 276 3.09 6.38 5.25
CA THR A 276 3.50 6.90 6.56
C THR A 276 5.01 7.15 6.63
N SER A 277 5.80 6.44 5.81
CA SER A 277 7.25 6.61 5.79
C SER A 277 7.65 7.93 5.14
N ALA A 278 7.08 8.28 3.99
CA ALA A 278 7.33 9.58 3.35
C ALA A 278 6.95 10.76 4.26
N LEU A 279 5.86 10.64 5.03
CA LEU A 279 5.49 11.66 6.02
C LEU A 279 6.50 11.74 7.17
N ASN A 280 6.84 10.59 7.77
CA ASN A 280 7.80 10.55 8.89
C ASN A 280 9.19 11.01 8.50
N GLU A 281 9.60 10.72 7.26
CA GLU A 281 10.87 11.15 6.70
C GLU A 281 10.83 12.61 6.25
N GLY A 282 9.65 13.26 6.19
CA GLY A 282 9.47 14.67 5.85
C GLY A 282 9.59 14.96 4.35
N VAL A 283 9.20 14.01 3.51
CA VAL A 283 9.16 14.15 2.05
C VAL A 283 7.81 14.69 1.60
N ILE A 284 6.73 14.20 2.19
CA ILE A 284 5.38 14.75 2.03
C ILE A 284 4.95 15.39 3.35
N ASP A 285 4.07 16.38 3.28
CA ASP A 285 3.47 17.00 4.46
C ASP A 285 2.20 16.27 4.93
N GLU A 286 1.66 16.72 6.06
CA GLU A 286 0.45 16.17 6.66
C GLU A 286 -0.78 16.25 5.72
N ASP A 287 -0.91 17.29 4.90
CA ASP A 287 -2.07 17.45 4.00
C ASP A 287 -1.98 16.48 2.81
N ALA A 288 -0.80 16.35 2.21
CA ALA A 288 -0.54 15.37 1.16
C ALA A 288 -0.82 13.95 1.68
N PHE A 289 -0.36 13.60 2.87
CA PHE A 289 -0.65 12.30 3.46
C PHE A 289 -2.17 12.09 3.69
N LEU A 290 -2.89 13.09 4.19
CA LEU A 290 -4.35 13.01 4.36
C LEU A 290 -5.08 12.86 3.04
N SER A 291 -4.68 13.62 2.01
CA SER A 291 -5.23 13.48 0.66
C SER A 291 -5.02 12.07 0.12
N GLN A 292 -3.83 11.49 0.33
CA GLN A 292 -3.55 10.12 -0.07
C GLN A 292 -4.45 9.11 0.65
N CYS A 293 -4.63 9.25 1.97
CA CYS A 293 -5.53 8.41 2.76
C CYS A 293 -6.98 8.49 2.24
N GLN A 294 -7.47 9.69 1.94
CA GLN A 294 -8.84 9.88 1.45
C GLN A 294 -9.04 9.27 0.07
N LEU A 295 -8.09 9.45 -0.86
CA LEU A 295 -8.16 8.82 -2.18
C LEU A 295 -8.24 7.28 -2.09
N ILE A 296 -7.51 6.66 -1.15
CA ILE A 296 -7.54 5.20 -0.96
C ILE A 296 -8.83 4.76 -0.24
N HIS A 297 -9.33 5.56 0.70
CA HIS A 297 -10.61 5.33 1.37
C HIS A 297 -11.77 5.35 0.37
N GLU A 298 -11.82 6.33 -0.53
CA GLU A 298 -12.81 6.43 -1.59
C GLU A 298 -12.79 5.18 -2.51
N GLU A 299 -11.60 4.72 -2.92
CA GLU A 299 -11.44 3.49 -3.69
C GLU A 299 -12.02 2.28 -2.93
N ARG A 300 -11.71 2.16 -1.63
CA ARG A 300 -12.20 1.06 -0.79
C ARG A 300 -13.72 1.10 -0.60
N GLU A 301 -14.27 2.28 -0.37
CA GLU A 301 -15.70 2.47 -0.19
C GLU A 301 -16.49 2.09 -1.44
N GLN A 302 -16.03 2.51 -2.62
CA GLN A 302 -16.64 2.15 -3.88
C GLN A 302 -16.66 0.62 -4.10
N MET A 303 -15.56 -0.07 -3.77
CA MET A 303 -15.48 -1.53 -3.84
C MET A 303 -16.41 -2.20 -2.83
N PHE A 304 -16.52 -1.65 -1.62
CA PHE A 304 -17.38 -2.18 -0.58
C PHE A 304 -18.85 -2.13 -0.97
N PHE A 305 -19.34 -0.98 -1.44
CA PHE A 305 -20.73 -0.88 -1.92
C PHE A 305 -20.97 -1.68 -3.20
N ASP A 306 -19.95 -1.86 -4.07
CA ASP A 306 -20.06 -2.80 -5.20
C ASP A 306 -20.29 -4.23 -4.73
N ALA A 307 -19.51 -4.68 -3.75
CA ALA A 307 -19.63 -6.02 -3.17
C ALA A 307 -20.96 -6.21 -2.42
N LEU A 308 -21.41 -5.20 -1.67
CA LEU A 308 -22.70 -5.22 -0.98
C LEU A 308 -23.86 -5.38 -1.97
N ASN A 309 -23.86 -4.60 -3.05
CA ASN A 309 -24.89 -4.69 -4.10
C ASN A 309 -24.88 -6.02 -4.87
N LYS A 310 -23.72 -6.68 -4.99
CA LYS A 310 -23.55 -7.91 -5.78
C LYS A 310 -23.59 -9.18 -4.95
N THR A 311 -23.71 -9.06 -3.63
CA THR A 311 -23.81 -10.18 -2.70
C THR A 311 -25.15 -10.11 -1.94
N PRO A 312 -26.30 -10.29 -2.63
CA PRO A 312 -27.62 -10.19 -1.99
C PRO A 312 -27.90 -11.33 -1.00
N ARG A 313 -27.14 -12.44 -1.11
CA ARG A 313 -27.16 -13.56 -0.15
C ARG A 313 -25.72 -14.02 0.04
N GLY A 314 -25.22 -13.95 1.26
CA GLY A 314 -23.84 -14.31 1.56
C GLY A 314 -23.23 -13.47 2.67
N ALA A 315 -21.91 -13.36 2.66
CA ALA A 315 -21.17 -12.48 3.56
C ALA A 315 -20.33 -11.46 2.78
N VAL A 316 -20.29 -10.22 3.26
CA VAL A 316 -19.35 -9.20 2.77
C VAL A 316 -18.46 -8.79 3.93
N VAL A 317 -17.15 -8.89 3.74
CA VAL A 317 -16.16 -8.51 4.75
C VAL A 317 -15.20 -7.52 4.11
N CYS A 318 -15.12 -6.33 4.67
CA CYS A 318 -14.24 -5.27 4.16
C CYS A 318 -13.49 -4.62 5.32
N VAL A 319 -12.20 -4.33 5.12
CA VAL A 319 -11.38 -3.61 6.09
C VAL A 319 -11.08 -2.21 5.56
N PHE A 320 -11.45 -1.21 6.36
CA PHE A 320 -11.11 0.20 6.18
C PHE A 320 -9.93 0.56 7.10
N ASP A 321 -8.77 0.73 6.50
CA ASP A 321 -7.48 1.00 7.15
C ASP A 321 -7.25 2.47 7.50
N ILE A 322 -8.03 3.40 6.94
CA ILE A 322 -7.88 4.85 7.16
C ILE A 322 -7.88 5.25 8.64
N THR A 323 -8.73 4.61 9.47
CA THR A 323 -8.83 4.90 10.90
C THR A 323 -7.53 4.62 11.63
N ASP A 324 -6.81 3.59 11.22
CA ASP A 324 -5.52 3.22 11.78
C ASP A 324 -4.41 4.16 11.26
N ARG A 325 -4.34 4.37 9.94
CA ARG A 325 -3.31 5.21 9.29
C ARG A 325 -3.33 6.64 9.81
N VAL A 326 -4.51 7.24 9.88
CA VAL A 326 -4.69 8.63 10.33
C VAL A 326 -4.44 8.74 11.83
N GLN A 327 -4.91 7.81 12.66
CA GLN A 327 -4.64 7.88 14.10
C GLN A 327 -3.15 7.75 14.41
N HIS A 328 -2.42 6.85 13.74
CA HIS A 328 -0.98 6.73 13.92
C HIS A 328 -0.25 8.08 13.72
N MET A 329 -0.65 8.84 12.70
CA MET A 329 0.04 10.08 12.35
C MET A 329 -0.53 11.29 13.11
N PHE A 330 -1.84 11.37 13.34
CA PHE A 330 -2.53 12.58 13.81
C PHE A 330 -3.03 12.56 15.25
N LEU A 331 -2.99 11.43 15.96
CA LEU A 331 -3.41 11.38 17.36
C LEU A 331 -2.61 12.36 18.23
N ARG A 332 -1.33 12.62 17.88
CA ARG A 332 -0.49 13.65 18.50
C ARG A 332 -1.10 15.05 18.48
N CYS A 333 -1.87 15.42 17.44
CA CYS A 333 -2.44 16.76 17.28
C CYS A 333 -3.52 17.06 18.33
N MET A 334 -4.19 16.03 18.86
CA MET A 334 -5.20 16.19 19.91
C MET A 334 -4.57 16.61 21.25
N ASP A 335 -3.32 16.21 21.51
CA ASP A 335 -2.58 16.56 22.73
C ASP A 335 -1.95 17.97 22.67
N GLY A 336 -1.94 18.60 21.49
CA GLY A 336 -1.37 19.92 21.25
C GLY A 336 0.10 20.00 21.66
N ASP A 337 0.50 21.12 22.26
CA ASP A 337 1.90 21.37 22.67
C ASP A 337 2.41 20.41 23.76
N ARG A 338 1.53 19.64 24.40
CA ARG A 338 1.93 18.63 25.40
C ARG A 338 2.59 17.41 24.76
N HIS A 339 2.36 17.17 23.46
CA HIS A 339 2.99 16.05 22.75
C HIS A 339 4.39 16.44 22.25
N PRO A 340 5.46 15.70 22.61
CA PRO A 340 6.83 16.06 22.22
C PRO A 340 7.04 16.20 20.71
N ALA A 341 6.36 15.37 19.91
CA ALA A 341 6.46 15.39 18.44
C ALA A 341 5.88 16.65 17.78
N ASN A 342 5.11 17.47 18.51
CA ASN A 342 4.49 18.69 17.98
C ASN A 342 5.40 19.93 18.14
N ARG A 343 6.55 19.81 18.82
CA ARG A 343 7.47 20.94 19.02
C ARG A 343 7.97 21.47 17.69
N GLY A 344 7.72 22.75 17.43
CA GLY A 344 8.13 23.43 16.20
C GLY A 344 7.34 23.01 14.95
N ARG A 345 6.18 22.36 15.11
CA ARG A 345 5.28 21.98 14.01
C ARG A 345 3.93 22.70 14.16
N GLU A 346 3.30 23.00 13.03
CA GLU A 346 1.92 23.49 12.99
C GLU A 346 0.95 22.31 13.15
N TRP A 347 0.43 22.09 14.35
CA TRP A 347 -0.48 20.98 14.65
C TRP A 347 -1.94 21.42 14.76
N GLN A 348 -2.20 22.73 14.91
CA GLN A 348 -3.50 23.31 15.18
C GLN A 348 -4.47 23.03 14.03
N ARG A 349 -3.99 23.14 12.79
CA ARG A 349 -4.76 22.86 11.58
C ARG A 349 -5.31 21.44 11.53
N HIS A 350 -4.58 20.46 12.07
CA HIS A 350 -4.96 19.05 12.06
C HIS A 350 -5.56 18.55 13.38
N ARG A 351 -5.86 19.45 14.33
CA ARG A 351 -6.37 19.12 15.67
C ARG A 351 -7.64 18.26 15.63
N HIS A 352 -8.50 18.49 14.64
CA HIS A 352 -9.80 17.84 14.54
C HIS A 352 -9.83 16.63 13.61
N VAL A 353 -8.75 16.35 12.88
CA VAL A 353 -8.68 15.30 11.84
C VAL A 353 -9.16 13.94 12.33
N VAL A 354 -8.72 13.50 13.53
CA VAL A 354 -9.14 12.21 14.08
C VAL A 354 -10.64 12.20 14.40
N ARG A 355 -11.17 13.27 14.99
CA ARG A 355 -12.60 13.39 15.30
C ARG A 355 -13.42 13.37 14.02
N ASP A 356 -13.04 14.20 13.05
CA ASP A 356 -13.76 14.37 11.80
C ASP A 356 -13.73 13.07 10.98
N LEU A 357 -12.63 12.30 11.06
CA LEU A 357 -12.57 10.95 10.49
C LEU A 357 -13.59 10.00 11.15
N TYR A 358 -13.76 10.03 12.47
CA TYR A 358 -14.78 9.20 13.11
C TYR A 358 -16.21 9.60 12.72
N CYS A 359 -16.46 10.90 12.50
CA CYS A 359 -17.72 11.36 11.90
C CYS A 359 -17.92 10.81 10.48
N GLN A 360 -16.89 10.83 9.63
CA GLN A 360 -16.93 10.23 8.29
C GLN A 360 -17.23 8.72 8.34
N MET A 361 -16.63 7.99 9.29
CA MET A 361 -16.89 6.56 9.46
C MET A 361 -18.30 6.27 9.98
N ASP A 362 -18.86 7.15 10.82
CA ASP A 362 -20.25 7.08 11.27
C ASP A 362 -21.24 7.32 10.12
N GLU A 363 -20.96 8.29 9.25
CA GLU A 363 -21.74 8.53 8.03
C GLU A 363 -21.69 7.34 7.06
N LEU A 364 -20.51 6.70 6.91
CA LEU A 364 -20.38 5.46 6.15
C LEU A 364 -21.26 4.36 6.76
N LEU A 365 -21.23 4.20 8.09
CA LEU A 365 -22.07 3.22 8.79
C LEU A 365 -23.56 3.49 8.56
N GLY A 366 -24.01 4.74 8.63
CA GLY A 366 -25.38 5.14 8.32
C GLY A 366 -25.81 4.69 6.92
N ARG A 367 -24.96 4.92 5.91
CA ARG A 367 -25.22 4.45 4.53
C ARG A 367 -25.22 2.93 4.37
N VAL A 368 -24.52 2.19 5.23
CA VAL A 368 -24.63 0.73 5.28
C VAL A 368 -25.99 0.32 5.85
N LEU A 369 -26.38 0.94 6.98
CA LEU A 369 -27.66 0.68 7.63
C LEU A 369 -28.85 0.94 6.70
N ASP A 370 -28.79 2.01 5.88
CA ASP A 370 -29.81 2.31 4.87
C ASP A 370 -29.93 1.24 3.76
N ARG A 371 -28.89 0.39 3.62
CA ARG A 371 -28.81 -0.61 2.56
C ARG A 371 -29.15 -2.01 3.02
N ILE A 372 -29.06 -2.26 4.33
CA ILE A 372 -29.35 -3.56 4.93
C ILE A 372 -30.75 -3.60 5.54
N GLY A 373 -31.38 -4.77 5.55
CA GLY A 373 -32.68 -5.02 6.16
C GLY A 373 -32.60 -5.64 7.55
N ASP A 374 -33.76 -5.84 8.18
CA ASP A 374 -33.87 -6.37 9.55
C ASP A 374 -33.37 -7.82 9.69
N ASP A 375 -33.28 -8.58 8.59
CA ASP A 375 -32.80 -9.96 8.56
C ASP A 375 -31.28 -10.10 8.36
N GLU A 376 -30.55 -8.98 8.24
CA GLU A 376 -29.12 -8.96 7.98
C GLU A 376 -28.31 -8.61 9.25
N LEU A 377 -27.19 -9.29 9.44
CA LEU A 377 -26.30 -9.06 10.58
C LEU A 377 -25.13 -8.15 10.18
N LEU A 378 -25.08 -6.96 10.77
CA LEU A 378 -23.91 -6.08 10.68
C LEU A 378 -22.99 -6.27 11.88
N MET A 379 -21.72 -6.55 11.60
CA MET A 379 -20.65 -6.59 12.60
C MET A 379 -19.61 -5.53 12.29
N VAL A 380 -19.42 -4.59 13.22
CA VAL A 380 -18.33 -3.61 13.19
C VAL A 380 -17.32 -4.00 14.27
N MET A 381 -16.06 -4.14 13.88
CA MET A 381 -15.00 -4.53 14.79
C MET A 381 -13.67 -3.87 14.46
N SER A 382 -12.75 -3.94 15.40
CA SER A 382 -11.37 -3.49 15.26
C SER A 382 -10.44 -4.55 15.86
N ASP A 383 -9.24 -4.65 15.31
CA ASP A 383 -8.17 -5.51 15.82
C ASP A 383 -7.51 -4.94 17.08
N HIS A 384 -7.47 -3.61 17.24
CA HIS A 384 -6.92 -2.95 18.42
C HIS A 384 -7.35 -1.48 18.58
N GLY A 385 -7.21 -0.96 19.81
CA GLY A 385 -7.39 0.47 20.09
C GLY A 385 -6.12 1.31 19.85
N PHE A 386 -6.21 2.60 20.18
CA PHE A 386 -5.10 3.55 20.09
C PHE A 386 -4.79 4.20 21.44
N LYS A 387 -3.52 4.60 21.62
CA LYS A 387 -3.07 5.40 22.77
C LYS A 387 -1.95 6.34 22.35
N GLN A 388 -1.85 7.48 23.03
CA GLN A 388 -0.76 8.44 22.86
C GLN A 388 0.61 7.77 23.06
N PHE A 389 1.51 7.97 22.10
CA PHE A 389 2.88 7.45 22.12
C PHE A 389 3.87 8.62 22.26
N ARG A 390 4.33 8.87 23.49
CA ARG A 390 5.17 10.04 23.80
C ARG A 390 6.66 9.72 24.00
N ARG A 391 7.01 8.45 24.16
CA ARG A 391 8.37 8.01 24.52
C ARG A 391 8.68 6.68 23.84
N GLY A 392 9.86 6.58 23.23
CA GLY A 392 10.43 5.33 22.73
C GLY A 392 11.75 5.03 23.43
N VAL A 393 12.11 3.75 23.51
CA VAL A 393 13.42 3.28 23.99
C VAL A 393 14.12 2.56 22.85
N ASN A 394 15.31 3.00 22.49
CA ASN A 394 16.14 2.28 21.54
C ASN A 394 16.94 1.20 22.27
N LEU A 395 16.36 0.00 22.33
CA LEU A 395 16.96 -1.13 23.05
C LEU A 395 18.34 -1.50 22.52
N ASN A 396 18.56 -1.45 21.20
CA ASN A 396 19.87 -1.74 20.60
C ASN A 396 20.95 -0.78 21.09
N THR A 397 20.63 0.52 21.18
CA THR A 397 21.54 1.54 21.71
C THR A 397 21.76 1.33 23.20
N TRP A 398 20.72 0.99 23.96
CA TRP A 398 20.84 0.70 25.39
C TRP A 398 21.74 -0.51 25.64
N LEU A 399 21.48 -1.65 25.00
CA LEU A 399 22.29 -2.87 25.08
C LEU A 399 23.73 -2.61 24.65
N ARG A 400 23.95 -1.96 23.50
CA ARG A 400 25.30 -1.57 23.04
C ARG A 400 26.06 -0.74 24.09
N ARG A 401 25.36 0.10 24.86
CA ARG A 401 25.97 0.96 25.90
C ARG A 401 26.11 0.28 27.25
N LYS A 402 25.33 -0.77 27.54
CA LYS A 402 25.19 -1.35 28.89
C LYS A 402 25.63 -2.81 29.02
N GLY A 403 25.78 -3.56 27.93
CA GLY A 403 26.08 -4.99 27.92
C GLY A 403 24.81 -5.80 27.99
#